data_AF-A0A817ZQX6-F1
#
_entry.id   AF-A0A817ZQX6-F1
#
_cell.length_a   1.000
_cell.length_b   1.000
_cell.length_c   1.000
_cell.angle_alpha   90.00
_cell.angle_beta   90.00
_cell.angle_gamma   90.00
#
_symmetry.space_group_name_H-M   'P 1'
#
loop_
_entity.id
_entity.type
_entity.pdbx_description
1 polymer ?
#
loop_
_entity_poly.entity_id
_entity_poly.type
_entity_poly.pdbx_seq_one_letter_code
_entity_poly.pdbx_strand_id
1 'polypeptide(L)'
;MAVGATETKQSEDKDFNELRSRMASLQEELALVKVRTISACRICFQETEGSSQCQGQRHSCSGWSTHPEWTLPFRDDTDNRSGGCLYQWKLECHKGI
;
A
#
# COMPACT_ATOMS: atom_id res chain seq x y z
N MET A 1 -13.69 17.38 59.49
CA MET A 1 -12.58 17.10 58.55
C MET A 1 -13.14 16.23 57.43
N ALA A 2 -13.44 16.78 56.26
CA ALA A 2 -14.03 16.03 55.14
C ALA A 2 -13.64 16.65 53.78
N VAL A 3 -12.35 17.00 53.61
CA VAL A 3 -11.86 17.68 52.39
C VAL A 3 -11.15 16.71 51.42
N GLY A 4 -10.66 15.56 51.89
CA GLY A 4 -9.77 14.68 51.11
C GLY A 4 -10.42 13.69 50.12
N ALA A 5 -11.73 13.45 50.19
CA ALA A 5 -12.41 12.49 49.32
C ALA A 5 -12.87 13.08 47.97
N THR A 6 -13.04 14.41 47.92
CA THR A 6 -13.45 15.13 46.70
C THR A 6 -12.26 15.43 45.79
N GLU A 7 -11.09 15.74 46.35
CA GLU A 7 -9.88 16.05 45.56
C GLU A 7 -9.31 14.82 44.83
N THR A 8 -9.36 13.64 45.45
CA THR A 8 -8.89 12.38 44.85
C THR A 8 -9.74 11.95 43.66
N LYS A 9 -11.07 11.98 43.82
CA LYS A 9 -12.01 11.65 42.74
C LYS A 9 -11.91 12.63 41.56
N GLN A 10 -11.70 13.91 41.86
CA GLN A 10 -11.56 14.95 40.84
C GLN A 10 -10.24 14.87 40.07
N SER A 11 -9.17 14.35 40.71
CA SER A 11 -7.90 14.04 40.03
C SER A 11 -8.03 12.85 39.08
N GLU A 12 -8.69 11.77 39.52
CA GLU A 12 -8.89 10.57 38.71
C GLU A 12 -9.78 10.85 37.48
N ASP A 13 -10.83 11.65 37.65
CA ASP A 13 -11.70 12.08 36.54
C ASP A 13 -10.93 12.95 35.53
N LYS A 14 -9.98 13.76 35.98
CA LYS A 14 -9.13 14.59 35.11
C LYS A 14 -8.19 13.71 34.28
N ASP A 15 -7.54 12.74 34.90
CA ASP A 15 -6.62 11.83 34.22
C ASP A 15 -7.34 10.94 33.21
N PHE A 16 -8.53 10.44 33.54
CA PHE A 16 -9.33 9.64 32.61
C PHE A 16 -9.80 10.45 31.39
N ASN A 17 -10.21 11.70 31.61
CA ASN A 17 -10.60 12.60 30.51
C ASN A 17 -9.41 12.97 29.62
N GLU A 18 -8.22 13.15 30.22
CA GLU A 18 -6.99 13.38 29.44
C GLU A 18 -6.63 12.15 28.60
N LEU A 19 -6.69 10.94 29.18
CA LEU A 19 -6.45 9.69 28.44
C LEU A 19 -7.45 9.52 27.29
N ARG A 20 -8.73 9.81 27.52
CA ARG A 20 -9.76 9.76 26.47
C ARG A 20 -9.48 10.75 25.33
N SER A 21 -9.06 11.97 25.68
CA SER A 21 -8.68 12.98 24.68
C SER A 21 -7.50 12.52 23.83
N ARG A 22 -6.47 11.92 24.46
CA ARG A 22 -5.33 11.33 23.75
C ARG A 22 -5.73 10.15 22.87
N MET A 23 -6.60 9.26 23.35
CA MET A 23 -7.10 8.14 22.54
C MET A 23 -7.85 8.62 21.30
N ALA A 24 -8.67 9.68 21.42
CA ALA A 24 -9.38 10.26 20.28
C ALA A 24 -8.41 10.84 19.24
N SER A 25 -7.37 11.56 19.69
CA SER A 25 -6.32 12.10 18.83
C SER A 25 -5.56 10.98 18.09
N LEU A 26 -5.18 9.91 18.79
CA LEU A 26 -4.51 8.76 18.19
C LEU A 26 -5.39 8.01 17.18
N GLN A 27 -6.70 7.93 17.43
CA GLN A 27 -7.63 7.31 16.49
C GLN A 27 -7.73 8.09 15.18
N GLU A 28 -7.69 9.42 15.23
CA GLU A 28 -7.72 10.28 14.04
C GLU A 28 -6.41 10.19 13.23
N GLU A 29 -5.27 10.19 13.91
CA GLU A 29 -3.97 9.98 13.26
C GLU A 29 -3.87 8.59 12.62
N LEU A 30 -4.34 7.56 13.30
CA LEU A 30 -4.35 6.19 12.77
C LEU A 30 -5.25 6.08 11.53
N ALA A 31 -6.40 6.75 11.51
CA ALA A 31 -7.29 6.78 10.36
C ALA A 31 -6.60 7.40 9.13
N LEU A 32 -5.83 8.48 9.34
CA LEU A 32 -5.05 9.10 8.26
C LEU A 32 -3.89 8.21 7.77
N VAL A 33 -3.23 7.49 8.67
CA VAL A 33 -2.16 6.55 8.31
C VAL A 33 -2.70 5.39 7.48
N LYS A 34 -3.85 4.81 7.83
CA LYS A 34 -4.48 3.72 7.05
C LYS A 34 -4.77 4.10 5.59
N VAL A 35 -5.28 5.30 5.37
CA VAL A 35 -5.55 5.84 4.02
C VAL A 35 -4.26 6.09 3.23
N ARG A 36 -3.13 6.35 3.91
CA ARG A 36 -1.84 6.61 3.27
C ARG A 36 -1.03 5.35 3.01
N THR A 37 -1.29 4.27 3.73
CA THR A 37 -0.60 3.00 3.54
C THR A 37 -1.06 2.31 2.25
N ILE A 38 -0.11 1.87 1.44
CA ILE A 38 -0.37 0.99 0.31
C ILE A 38 -0.78 -0.38 0.87
N SER A 39 -1.92 -0.91 0.43
CA SER A 39 -2.45 -2.19 0.90
C SER A 39 -2.02 -3.36 0.03
N ALA A 40 -1.90 -3.16 -1.29
CA ALA A 40 -1.41 -4.16 -2.23
C ALA A 40 -0.85 -3.51 -3.49
N CYS A 41 0.07 -4.19 -4.17
CA CYS A 41 0.59 -3.79 -5.48
C CYS A 41 0.58 -4.96 -6.47
N ARG A 42 0.64 -4.65 -7.77
CA ARG A 42 0.91 -5.61 -8.86
C ARG A 42 1.81 -4.97 -9.92
N ILE A 43 2.50 -5.80 -10.68
CA ILE A 43 3.26 -5.36 -11.87
C ILE A 43 2.43 -5.65 -13.12
N CYS A 44 2.37 -4.71 -14.05
CA CYS A 44 1.78 -4.90 -15.36
C CYS A 44 2.82 -4.65 -16.45
N PHE A 45 2.62 -5.35 -17.56
CA PHE A 45 3.42 -5.35 -18.76
C PHE A 45 2.52 -5.05 -19.95
N GLN A 46 3.04 -4.29 -20.92
CA GLN A 46 2.46 -4.23 -22.26
C GLN A 46 3.51 -4.14 -23.37
N GLU A 47 3.22 -4.80 -24.47
CA GLU A 47 3.96 -4.76 -25.74
C GLU A 47 3.24 -3.79 -26.70
N THR A 48 4.00 -2.88 -27.32
CA THR A 48 3.45 -1.78 -28.12
C THR A 48 3.97 -1.71 -29.55
N GLU A 49 4.95 -2.52 -29.93
CA GLU A 49 5.45 -2.60 -31.32
C GLU A 49 4.49 -3.39 -32.21
N GLY A 50 3.90 -4.48 -31.69
CA GLY A 50 2.97 -5.34 -32.41
C GLY A 50 3.59 -6.16 -33.54
N SER A 51 4.91 -6.30 -33.56
CA SER A 51 5.64 -7.03 -34.58
C SER A 51 5.51 -8.55 -34.39
N SER A 52 5.68 -9.31 -35.47
CA SER A 52 5.68 -10.78 -35.42
C SER A 52 6.90 -11.39 -34.72
N GLN A 53 7.90 -10.56 -34.40
CA GLN A 53 9.09 -10.96 -33.63
C GLN A 53 8.82 -10.93 -32.12
N CYS A 54 7.82 -10.17 -31.69
CA CYS A 54 7.46 -9.98 -30.29
C CYS A 54 6.27 -10.85 -29.89
N GLN A 55 5.81 -10.74 -28.64
CA GLN A 55 4.63 -11.46 -28.19
C GLN A 55 3.30 -10.95 -28.79
N GLY A 56 3.37 -10.03 -29.77
CA GLY A 56 2.24 -9.26 -30.31
C GLY A 56 1.66 -8.28 -29.29
N GLN A 57 0.74 -7.39 -29.73
CA GLN A 57 0.12 -6.37 -28.85
C GLN A 57 -0.59 -7.05 -27.68
N ARG A 58 0.13 -7.18 -26.56
CA ARG A 58 -0.30 -7.90 -25.38
C ARG A 58 -0.18 -7.01 -24.17
N HIS A 59 -1.11 -7.17 -23.25
CA HIS A 59 -1.10 -6.55 -21.93
C HIS A 59 -1.44 -7.60 -20.88
N SER A 60 -0.61 -7.71 -19.85
CA SER A 60 -0.80 -8.65 -18.75
C SER A 60 -0.36 -8.05 -17.43
N CYS A 61 -1.01 -8.43 -16.34
CA CYS A 61 -0.58 -8.06 -15.00
C CYS A 61 -0.36 -9.30 -14.14
N SER A 62 0.52 -9.19 -13.16
CA SER A 62 0.59 -10.15 -12.06
C SER A 62 -0.70 -10.10 -11.22
N GLY A 63 -0.85 -11.09 -10.34
CA GLY A 63 -1.77 -10.96 -9.21
C GLY A 63 -1.38 -9.81 -8.28
N TRP A 64 -2.33 -9.38 -7.46
CA TRP A 64 -2.08 -8.43 -6.38
C TRP A 64 -1.32 -9.10 -5.25
N SER A 65 -0.32 -8.43 -4.70
CA SER A 65 0.41 -8.88 -3.52
C SER A 65 0.36 -7.85 -2.39
N THR A 66 0.04 -8.35 -1.20
CA THR A 66 0.16 -7.64 0.09
C THR A 66 1.51 -7.94 0.77
N HIS A 67 2.24 -8.94 0.27
CA HIS A 67 3.53 -9.41 0.78
C HIS A 67 4.43 -9.70 -0.44
N PRO A 68 5.18 -8.70 -0.95
CA PRO A 68 5.91 -8.84 -2.21
C PRO A 68 6.97 -9.93 -2.09
N GLU A 69 6.88 -10.92 -2.97
CA GLU A 69 7.86 -11.98 -3.15
C GLU A 69 8.42 -11.89 -4.56
N TRP A 70 9.60 -12.47 -4.79
CA TRP A 70 10.14 -12.57 -6.14
C TRP A 70 9.17 -13.35 -7.03
N THR A 71 8.83 -12.79 -8.18
CA THR A 71 8.10 -13.56 -9.20
C THR A 71 8.99 -14.70 -9.69
N LEU A 72 8.37 -15.74 -10.26
CA LEU A 72 9.14 -16.74 -11.00
C LEU A 72 9.98 -16.02 -12.07
N PRO A 73 11.23 -16.47 -12.32
CA PRO A 73 12.06 -15.91 -13.38
C PRO A 73 11.32 -15.92 -14.72
N PHE A 74 11.42 -14.81 -15.43
CA PHE A 74 10.90 -14.66 -16.79
C PHE A 74 12.05 -14.24 -17.70
N ARG A 75 12.23 -14.96 -18.82
CA ARG A 75 13.25 -14.65 -19.82
C ARG A 75 12.60 -13.96 -21.00
N ASP A 76 12.91 -12.68 -21.18
CA ASP A 76 12.50 -11.90 -22.34
C ASP A 76 13.63 -11.91 -23.37
N ASP A 77 13.62 -12.91 -24.26
CA ASP A 77 14.64 -13.13 -25.28
C ASP A 77 14.11 -12.65 -26.63
N THR A 78 14.34 -11.39 -26.97
CA THR A 78 13.99 -10.78 -28.27
C THR A 78 15.03 -11.13 -29.35
N ASP A 79 15.37 -12.42 -29.38
CA ASP A 79 15.98 -13.24 -30.43
C ASP A 79 17.20 -12.75 -31.23
N ASN A 80 17.95 -11.75 -30.76
CA ASN A 80 19.24 -11.31 -31.34
C ASN A 80 19.17 -10.82 -32.81
N ARG A 81 17.98 -10.47 -33.31
CA ARG A 81 17.79 -9.91 -34.66
C ARG A 81 17.77 -8.37 -34.64
N SER A 82 17.86 -7.74 -35.82
CA SER A 82 17.73 -6.28 -35.98
C SER A 82 16.25 -5.86 -35.98
N GLY A 83 15.90 -4.88 -35.15
CA GLY A 83 14.50 -4.61 -34.77
C GLY A 83 14.24 -5.19 -33.38
N GLY A 84 13.40 -4.54 -32.57
CA GLY A 84 13.27 -4.90 -31.16
C GLY A 84 11.95 -4.46 -30.56
N CYS A 85 11.49 -5.23 -29.59
CA CYS A 85 10.18 -5.03 -29.00
C CYS A 85 10.11 -3.78 -28.15
N LEU A 86 9.05 -2.99 -28.34
CA LEU A 86 8.72 -1.88 -27.47
C LEU A 86 7.87 -2.41 -26.32
N TYR A 87 8.45 -2.42 -25.12
CA TYR A 87 7.79 -2.88 -23.91
C TYR A 87 7.63 -1.74 -22.91
N GLN A 88 6.54 -1.80 -22.15
CA GLN A 88 6.26 -0.89 -21.04
C GLN A 88 5.88 -1.68 -19.80
N TRP A 89 6.34 -1.20 -18.65
CA TRP A 89 6.07 -1.79 -17.35
C TRP A 89 5.49 -0.73 -16.41
N LYS A 90 4.54 -1.12 -15.57
CA LYS A 90 4.01 -0.25 -14.52
C LYS A 90 3.81 -1.03 -13.22
N LEU A 91 3.99 -0.34 -12.11
CA LEU A 91 3.52 -0.77 -10.81
C LEU A 91 2.18 -0.10 -10.54
N GLU A 92 1.17 -0.91 -10.27
CA GLU A 92 -0.13 -0.43 -9.79
C GLU A 92 -0.26 -0.79 -8.32
N CYS A 93 -0.72 0.16 -7.50
CA CYS A 93 -0.89 -0.02 -6.07
C CYS A 93 -2.20 0.61 -5.59
N HIS A 94 -2.90 -0.06 -4.68
CA HIS A 94 -4.05 0.52 -3.99
C HIS A 94 -3.67 1.00 -2.59
N LYS A 95 -4.41 2.00 -2.10
CA LYS A 95 -4.35 2.43 -0.71
C LYS A 95 -5.23 1.54 0.16
N GLY A 96 -4.90 1.40 1.44
CA GLY A 96 -5.77 0.81 2.44
C GLY A 96 -7.06 1.62 2.57
N ILE A 97 -8.19 0.92 2.67
CA ILE A 97 -9.49 1.52 3.02
C ILE A 97 -9.49 1.81 4.52
#